data_AF-A0A392P664-F1
#
_entry.id   AF-A0A392P664-F1
#
_cell.length_a   1.000
_cell.length_b   1.000
_cell.length_c   1.000
_cell.angle_alpha   90.00
_cell.angle_beta   90.00
_cell.angle_gamma   90.00
#
_symmetry.space_group_name_H-M   'P 1'
#
loop_
_entity.id
_entity.type
_entity.pdbx_description
1 polymer ?
#
loop_
_entity_poly.entity_id
_entity_poly.type
_entity_poly.pdbx_seq_one_letter_code
_entity_poly.pdbx_strand_id
1 'polypeptide(L)'
;MSLLLGKKRNREINVFLLCSSLSNSKIVQLVTSDDKKIDLGFIATAFGLDPSTLKLNGYFISRGVDLISSSLTWNSLLSFFSAKGLSTGKYDHDAVLVTGKVVNKGS
;
A
#
# COMPACT_ATOMS: atom_id res chain seq x y z
N MET A 1 14.01 -35.47 8.99
CA MET A 1 13.32 -34.31 9.60
C MET A 1 12.68 -33.50 8.49
N SER A 2 11.43 -33.82 8.15
CA SER A 2 10.68 -33.07 7.14
C SER A 2 10.07 -31.85 7.82
N LEU A 3 10.63 -30.67 7.58
CA LEU A 3 9.98 -29.41 7.92
C LEU A 3 8.67 -29.36 7.13
N LEU A 4 7.55 -29.54 7.83
CA LEU A 4 6.24 -29.11 7.35
C LEU A 4 6.31 -27.60 7.16
N LEU A 5 6.77 -27.16 6.00
CA LEU A 5 6.58 -25.81 5.52
C LEU A 5 5.08 -25.70 5.28
N GLY A 6 4.33 -25.39 6.34
CA GLY A 6 2.91 -25.13 6.27
C GLY A 6 2.71 -24.11 5.17
N LYS A 7 2.06 -24.54 4.09
CA LYS A 7 1.79 -23.69 2.92
C LYS A 7 1.00 -22.49 3.43
N LYS A 8 1.69 -21.37 3.64
CA LYS A 8 1.09 -20.15 4.17
C LYS A 8 -0.04 -19.81 3.20
N ARG A 9 -1.29 -19.92 3.66
CA ARG A 9 -2.46 -19.66 2.81
C ARG A 9 -2.37 -18.18 2.46
N ASN A 10 -2.08 -17.89 1.20
CA ASN A 10 -2.11 -16.56 0.64
C ASN A 10 -3.53 -16.02 0.84
N ARG A 11 -3.72 -15.22 1.88
CA ARG A 11 -5.03 -14.78 2.33
C ARG A 11 -5.35 -13.51 1.59
N GLU A 12 -6.46 -13.54 0.85
CA GLU A 12 -7.00 -12.32 0.25
C GLU A 12 -7.43 -11.34 1.35
N ILE A 13 -7.08 -10.07 1.15
CA ILE A 13 -7.40 -8.96 2.03
C ILE A 13 -7.89 -7.78 1.21
N ASN A 14 -8.79 -7.01 1.81
CA ASN A 14 -9.19 -5.70 1.32
C ASN A 14 -8.40 -4.63 2.05
N VAL A 15 -7.82 -3.69 1.31
CA VAL A 15 -7.13 -2.53 1.86
C VAL A 15 -7.74 -1.28 1.25
N PHE A 16 -8.38 -0.46 2.09
CA PHE A 16 -8.88 0.85 1.72
C PHE A 16 -7.74 1.87 1.79
N LEU A 17 -7.57 2.63 0.71
CA LEU A 17 -6.54 3.64 0.55
C LEU A 17 -7.20 4.99 0.31
N LEU A 18 -6.67 6.05 0.92
CA LEU A 18 -7.20 7.41 0.78
C LEU A 18 -6.09 8.38 0.44
N CYS A 19 -6.26 9.22 -0.58
CA CYS A 19 -5.33 10.30 -0.87
C CYS A 19 -5.90 11.65 -0.42
N SER A 20 -5.32 12.24 0.63
CA SER A 20 -5.73 13.57 1.13
C SER A 20 -5.12 14.74 0.36
N SER A 21 -4.10 14.49 -0.46
CA SER A 21 -3.40 15.53 -1.23
C SER A 21 -4.17 15.98 -2.49
N LEU A 22 -5.29 15.32 -2.80
CA LEU A 22 -6.17 15.66 -3.93
C LEU A 22 -7.39 16.42 -3.42
N SER A 23 -7.81 17.45 -4.15
CA SER A 23 -9.00 18.25 -3.84
C SER A 23 -10.29 17.43 -3.79
N ASN A 24 -10.36 16.32 -4.53
CA ASN A 24 -11.42 15.32 -4.45
C ASN A 24 -10.87 14.06 -3.78
N SER A 25 -10.91 14.05 -2.44
CA SER A 25 -10.48 12.91 -1.62
C SER A 25 -11.25 11.65 -2.04
N LYS A 26 -10.54 10.71 -2.67
CA LYS A 26 -11.10 9.45 -3.20
C LYS A 26 -10.60 8.29 -2.35
N ILE A 27 -11.52 7.43 -1.92
CA ILE A 27 -11.18 6.12 -1.35
C ILE A 27 -11.07 5.10 -2.49
N VAL A 28 -10.01 4.32 -2.48
CA VAL A 28 -9.80 3.18 -3.39
C VAL A 28 -9.73 1.91 -2.54
N GLN A 29 -10.58 0.93 -2.85
CA GLN A 29 -10.47 -0.41 -2.29
C GLN A 29 -9.51 -1.23 -3.16
N LEU A 30 -8.43 -1.70 -2.56
CA LEU A 30 -7.49 -2.63 -3.18
C LEU A 30 -7.75 -4.05 -2.65
N VAL A 31 -8.05 -4.98 -3.56
CA VAL A 31 -8.06 -6.41 -3.26
C VAL A 31 -6.67 -6.97 -3.54
N THR A 32 -6.03 -7.54 -2.54
CA THR A 32 -4.66 -8.07 -2.59
C THR A 32 -4.53 -9.28 -1.67
N SER A 33 -3.32 -9.80 -1.46
CA SER A 33 -3.07 -10.79 -0.44
C SER A 33 -1.94 -10.42 0.51
N ASP A 34 -2.00 -11.01 1.70
CA ASP A 34 -1.10 -10.76 2.82
C ASP A 34 0.40 -10.91 2.47
N ASP A 35 0.73 -11.93 1.69
CA ASP A 35 2.12 -12.20 1.26
C ASP A 35 2.52 -11.47 -0.03
N LYS A 36 1.60 -10.78 -0.70
CA LYS A 36 1.94 -10.00 -1.90
C LYS A 36 2.76 -8.78 -1.51
N LYS A 37 3.82 -8.52 -2.27
CA LYS A 37 4.60 -7.27 -2.16
C LYS A 37 3.74 -6.08 -2.56
N ILE A 38 4.04 -4.92 -1.99
CA ILE A 38 3.28 -3.70 -2.24
C ILE A 38 3.66 -3.16 -3.62
N ASP A 39 2.68 -3.07 -4.51
CA ASP A 39 2.84 -2.46 -5.83
C ASP A 39 2.57 -0.95 -5.73
N LEU A 40 3.64 -0.16 -5.63
CA LEU A 40 3.52 1.30 -5.47
C LEU A 40 3.19 1.96 -6.81
N GLY A 41 3.55 1.34 -7.93
CA GLY A 41 3.20 1.81 -9.28
C GLY A 41 1.68 1.78 -9.50
N PHE A 42 1.05 0.67 -9.11
CA PHE A 42 -0.41 0.54 -9.16
C PHE A 42 -1.11 1.59 -8.28
N ILE A 43 -0.68 1.73 -7.01
CA ILE A 43 -1.28 2.71 -6.09
C ILE A 43 -1.10 4.13 -6.61
N ALA A 44 0.10 4.49 -7.06
CA ALA A 44 0.40 5.80 -7.61
C ALA A 44 -0.49 6.12 -8.83
N THR A 45 -0.62 5.15 -9.75
CA THR A 45 -1.49 5.28 -10.93
C THR A 45 -2.95 5.50 -10.55
N ALA A 46 -3.46 4.78 -9.55
CA ALA A 46 -4.84 4.91 -9.07
C ALA A 46 -5.17 6.32 -8.52
N PHE A 47 -4.15 7.04 -8.02
CA PHE A 47 -4.28 8.39 -7.48
C PHE A 47 -3.64 9.49 -8.34
N GLY A 48 -3.07 9.17 -9.51
CA GLY A 48 -2.38 10.14 -10.35
C GLY A 48 -1.13 10.77 -9.70
N LEU A 49 -0.46 10.02 -8.83
CA LEU A 49 0.73 10.46 -8.10
C LEU A 49 2.02 9.95 -8.78
N ASP A 50 3.13 10.64 -8.54
CA ASP A 50 4.45 10.15 -8.90
C ASP A 50 4.80 8.98 -7.96
N PRO A 51 4.95 7.75 -8.50
CA PRO A 51 5.32 6.58 -7.71
C PRO A 51 6.60 6.81 -6.91
N SER A 52 7.49 7.68 -7.42
CA SER A 52 8.78 7.94 -6.83
C SER A 52 8.70 8.63 -5.44
N THR A 53 7.58 9.31 -5.19
CA THR A 53 7.36 10.16 -4.01
C THR A 53 6.34 9.56 -3.03
N LEU A 54 5.78 8.39 -3.37
CA LEU A 54 4.66 7.81 -2.66
C LEU A 54 5.02 7.41 -1.23
N LYS A 55 4.14 7.76 -0.30
CA LYS A 55 4.21 7.39 1.12
C LYS A 55 2.88 6.80 1.58
N LEU A 56 2.97 5.79 2.44
CA LEU A 56 1.83 5.14 3.09
C LEU A 56 1.87 5.45 4.59
N ASN A 57 0.82 6.07 5.13
CA ASN A 57 0.79 6.63 6.49
C ASN A 57 2.02 7.51 6.81
N GLY A 58 2.53 8.24 5.82
CA GLY A 58 3.72 9.09 5.93
C GLY A 58 5.07 8.36 5.82
N TYR A 59 5.09 7.03 5.69
CA TYR A 59 6.32 6.26 5.52
C TYR A 59 6.66 6.04 4.05
N PHE A 60 7.93 6.26 3.72
CA PHE A 60 8.46 5.89 2.41
C PHE A 60 8.70 4.38 2.36
N ILE A 61 8.31 3.76 1.25
CA ILE A 61 8.49 2.33 1.02
C ILE A 61 9.59 2.12 -0.01
N SER A 62 10.67 1.46 0.39
CA SER A 62 11.76 1.09 -0.53
C SER A 62 11.22 0.16 -1.62
N ARG A 63 11.64 0.41 -2.86
CA ARG A 63 11.12 -0.26 -4.06
C ARG A 63 12.20 -0.50 -5.11
N GLY A 64 11.97 -1.51 -5.95
CA GLY A 64 12.78 -1.78 -7.13
C GLY A 64 12.46 -0.85 -8.29
N VAL A 65 13.13 -1.09 -9.42
CA VAL A 65 12.85 -0.42 -10.71
C VAL A 65 11.45 -0.74 -11.25
N ASP A 66 10.88 -1.86 -10.83
CA ASP A 66 9.52 -2.31 -11.11
C ASP A 66 8.44 -1.57 -10.28
N LEU A 67 8.85 -0.65 -9.41
CA LEU A 67 8.00 0.09 -8.49
C LEU A 67 7.31 -0.79 -7.43
N ILE A 68 7.75 -2.04 -7.28
CA ILE A 68 7.27 -2.96 -6.26
C ILE A 68 8.20 -2.88 -5.05
N SER A 69 7.64 -3.01 -3.84
CA SER A 69 8.46 -2.98 -2.63
C SER A 69 9.55 -4.05 -2.66
N SER A 70 10.78 -3.66 -2.29
CA SER A 70 11.93 -4.57 -2.34
C SER A 70 11.78 -5.74 -1.35
N SER A 71 11.23 -5.47 -0.15
CA SER A 71 11.21 -6.43 0.96
C SER A 71 9.87 -6.53 1.70
N LEU A 72 8.97 -5.54 1.58
CA LEU A 72 7.74 -5.51 2.37
C LEU A 72 6.58 -6.18 1.64
N THR A 73 5.85 -7.01 2.37
CA THR A 73 4.52 -7.51 2.00
C THR A 73 3.43 -6.69 2.69
N TRP A 74 2.19 -6.81 2.21
CA TRP A 74 1.04 -6.21 2.89
C TRP A 74 0.94 -6.65 4.37
N ASN A 75 1.15 -7.93 4.67
CA ASN A 75 1.12 -8.41 6.05
C ASN A 75 2.14 -7.69 6.95
N SER A 76 3.38 -7.57 6.48
CA SER A 76 4.45 -6.91 7.25
C SER A 76 4.17 -5.42 7.45
N LEU A 77 3.67 -4.73 6.43
CA LEU A 77 3.34 -3.30 6.50
C LEU A 77 2.16 -3.05 7.43
N LEU A 78 1.07 -3.81 7.28
CA LEU A 78 -0.13 -3.63 8.10
C LEU A 78 0.11 -4.00 9.56
N SER A 79 0.92 -5.02 9.82
CA SER A 79 1.35 -5.36 11.19
C SER A 79 2.18 -4.22 11.82
N PHE A 80 3.09 -3.63 11.03
CA PHE A 80 3.86 -2.46 11.46
C PHE A 80 2.96 -1.26 11.77
N PHE A 81 1.97 -0.98 10.92
CA PHE A 81 1.01 0.11 11.18
C PHE A 81 0.18 -0.16 12.44
N SER A 82 -0.36 -1.37 12.58
CA SER A 82 -1.12 -1.76 13.78
C SER A 82 -0.29 -1.61 15.05
N ALA A 83 0.98 -2.06 15.05
CA ALA A 83 1.89 -1.92 16.19
C ALA A 83 2.19 -0.46 16.56
N LYS A 84 2.06 0.47 15.60
CA LYS A 84 2.21 1.92 15.82
C LYS A 84 0.90 2.66 16.10
N GLY A 85 -0.23 1.95 16.17
CA GLY A 85 -1.56 2.57 16.29
C GLY A 85 -1.94 3.39 15.05
N LEU A 86 -1.38 3.05 13.89
CA LEU A 86 -1.70 3.69 12.61
C LEU A 86 -2.77 2.90 11.87
N SER A 87 -3.41 3.60 10.92
CA SER A 87 -4.45 3.05 10.09
C SER A 87 -4.02 1.81 9.31
N THR A 88 -4.88 0.79 9.28
CA THR A 88 -4.58 -0.50 8.62
C THR A 88 -5.36 -0.72 7.32
N GLY A 89 -6.23 0.22 6.93
CA GLY A 89 -6.99 0.09 5.69
C GLY A 89 -8.06 -1.00 5.74
N LYS A 90 -8.45 -1.49 6.92
CA LYS A 90 -9.42 -2.60 7.01
C LYS A 90 -10.83 -2.16 6.60
N TYR A 91 -11.15 -0.89 6.83
CA TYR A 91 -12.43 -0.26 6.52
C TYR A 91 -12.19 1.12 5.90
N ASP A 92 -13.23 1.71 5.31
CA ASP A 92 -13.20 3.02 4.67
C ASP A 92 -12.83 4.17 5.62
N HIS A 93 -13.38 4.19 6.83
CA HIS A 93 -13.09 5.18 7.87
C HIS A 93 -11.71 5.01 8.51
N ASP A 94 -11.07 3.85 8.27
CA ASP A 94 -9.68 3.55 8.66
C ASP A 94 -8.85 3.29 7.41
N ALA A 95 -8.97 4.12 6.37
CA ALA A 95 -8.19 3.97 5.16
C ALA A 95 -6.71 4.36 5.36
N VAL A 96 -5.79 3.58 4.78
CA VAL A 96 -4.36 3.92 4.78
C VAL A 96 -4.17 5.22 3.99
N LEU A 97 -3.51 6.19 4.63
CA LEU A 97 -3.27 7.48 4.01
C LEU A 97 -2.16 7.37 2.96
N VAL A 98 -2.49 7.75 1.74
CA VAL A 98 -1.56 7.84 0.60
C VAL A 98 -1.23 9.31 0.38
N THR A 99 0.07 9.61 0.31
CA THR A 99 0.55 10.95 -0.06
C THR A 99 1.65 10.83 -1.10
N GLY A 100 1.81 11.86 -1.91
CA GLY A 100 2.80 11.92 -2.97
C GLY A 100 2.67 13.21 -3.75
N LYS A 101 3.65 13.51 -4.61
CA LYS A 101 3.53 14.59 -5.58
C LYS A 101 2.59 14.15 -6.69
N VAL A 102 1.73 15.05 -7.14
CA VAL A 102 0.88 14.81 -8.32
C VAL A 102 1.78 14.75 -9.55
N VAL A 103 1.53 13.80 -10.46
CA VAL A 103 2.15 13.86 -11.79
C VAL A 103 1.51 15.03 -12.51
N ASN A 104 2.25 16.12 -12.70
CA ASN A 104 1.87 17.12 -13.69
C ASN A 104 1.90 16.41 -15.03
N LYS A 105 0.73 16.01 -15.54
CA LYS A 105 0.58 15.74 -16.96
C LYS A 105 0.84 17.08 -17.63
N GLY A 106 2.08 17.28 -18.09
CA GLY A 106 2.43 18.42 -18.92
C GLY A 106 1.41 18.50 -20.06
N SER A 107 0.94 19.73 -20.30
CA SER A 107 0.01 20.12 -21.35
C SER A 107 0.43 19.58 -22.71
#